data_AF-A0A1F9X6Z5-F1
#
_entry.id   AF-A0A1F9X6Z5-F1
#
_cell.length_a   1.000
_cell.length_b   1.000
_cell.length_c   1.000
_cell.angle_alpha   90.00
_cell.angle_beta   90.00
_cell.angle_gamma   90.00
#
_symmetry.space_group_name_H-M   'P 1'
#
loop_
_entity.id
_entity.type
_entity.pdbx_description
1 polymer ?
#
loop_
_entity_poly.entity_id
_entity_poly.type
_entity_poly.pdbx_seq_one_letter_code
_entity_poly.pdbx_strand_id
1 'polypeptide(L)'
;MRKLAVAIVLFLSLSISACECNMKQYEKSNVEILSVYGTVTGTTEITYQPMLDSMYYCPGANVRHEGERQKVSLVRCKINNKCPVDVIAEKLAQDQWKLVISSAPDKIDLVFSDGEIQLLPRNK
;
A
#
# COMPACT_ATOMS: atom_id res chain seq x y z
N MET A 1 64.59 -2.54 -22.23
CA MET A 1 64.54 -1.17 -22.79
C MET A 1 63.11 -0.69 -22.80
N ARG A 2 62.91 0.57 -22.37
CA ARG A 2 61.66 1.31 -22.13
C ARG A 2 60.60 1.20 -23.23
N LYS A 3 59.33 1.26 -22.81
CA LYS A 3 58.19 2.07 -23.32
C LYS A 3 56.90 1.42 -22.80
N LEU A 4 55.81 2.09 -22.43
CA LEU A 4 55.43 3.47 -22.15
C LEU A 4 54.02 3.31 -21.56
N ALA A 5 53.68 4.05 -20.51
CA ALA A 5 52.37 3.99 -19.87
C ALA A 5 51.22 4.29 -20.84
N VAL A 6 50.11 3.56 -20.73
CA VAL A 6 48.78 4.04 -21.14
C VAL A 6 47.80 3.65 -20.04
N ALA A 7 47.55 4.60 -19.14
CA ALA A 7 46.43 4.55 -18.22
C ALA A 7 45.16 4.83 -19.02
N ILE A 8 44.29 3.83 -19.16
CA ILE A 8 42.92 4.04 -19.65
C ILE A 8 42.02 4.03 -18.43
N VAL A 9 41.75 5.24 -17.93
CA VAL A 9 40.71 5.51 -16.94
C VAL A 9 39.38 5.43 -17.70
N LEU A 10 38.65 4.33 -17.55
CA LEU A 10 37.26 4.22 -18.03
C LEU A 10 36.35 4.93 -17.01
N PHE A 11 36.17 6.23 -17.22
CA PHE A 11 35.06 6.99 -16.64
C PHE A 11 33.75 6.63 -17.36
N LEU A 12 32.65 6.74 -16.61
CA LEU A 12 31.26 6.91 -17.08
C LEU A 12 30.50 5.65 -17.51
N SER A 13 29.83 5.05 -16.52
CA SER A 13 28.37 4.98 -16.56
C SER A 13 27.81 4.92 -15.14
N LEU A 14 27.64 6.09 -14.51
CA LEU A 14 26.65 6.23 -13.45
C LEU A 14 25.29 6.06 -14.12
N SER A 15 24.77 4.84 -14.10
CA SER A 15 23.35 4.62 -14.33
C SER A 15 22.61 5.26 -13.16
N ILE A 16 22.19 6.51 -13.34
CA ILE A 16 21.14 7.11 -12.53
C ILE A 16 19.90 6.29 -12.87
N SER A 17 19.73 5.17 -12.16
CA SER A 17 18.44 4.49 -12.09
C SER A 17 17.50 5.53 -11.53
N ALA A 18 16.70 6.15 -12.40
CA ALA A 18 15.55 6.91 -11.96
C ALA A 18 14.74 5.97 -11.07
N CYS A 19 14.80 6.19 -9.76
CA CYS A 19 13.79 5.66 -8.85
C CYS A 19 12.49 6.27 -9.34
N GLU A 20 11.78 5.52 -10.19
CA GLU A 20 10.39 5.79 -10.47
C GLU A 20 9.70 5.63 -9.11
N CYS A 21 9.49 6.74 -8.40
CA CYS A 21 8.67 6.80 -7.19
C CYS A 21 7.24 6.48 -7.63
N ASN A 22 6.98 5.21 -7.86
CA ASN A 22 5.69 4.65 -8.16
C ASN A 22 4.91 4.75 -6.85
N MET A 23 4.24 5.88 -6.64
CA MET A 23 3.35 6.14 -5.50
C MET A 23 2.10 5.26 -5.60
N LYS A 24 2.28 3.94 -5.51
CA LYS A 24 1.24 2.90 -5.58
C LYS A 24 0.51 2.72 -4.26
N GLN A 25 0.88 3.47 -3.23
CA GLN A 25 0.42 3.31 -1.86
C GLN A 25 0.09 4.67 -1.27
N TYR A 26 -0.91 4.72 -0.40
CA TYR A 26 -1.32 5.94 0.28
C TYR A 26 -0.38 6.29 1.44
N GLU A 27 -0.30 7.57 1.78
CA GLU A 27 0.19 8.06 3.08
C GLU A 27 -0.96 7.98 4.10
N LYS A 28 -0.63 7.93 5.41
CA LYS A 28 -1.63 7.86 6.49
C LYS A 28 -2.61 9.02 6.44
N SER A 29 -2.13 10.24 6.23
CA SER A 29 -2.98 11.45 6.16
C SER A 29 -3.95 11.45 4.99
N ASN A 30 -3.72 10.61 3.97
CA ASN A 30 -4.55 10.52 2.77
C ASN A 30 -5.64 9.45 2.90
N VAL A 31 -5.79 8.80 4.05
CA VAL A 31 -6.82 7.80 4.31
C VAL A 31 -7.38 7.96 5.70
N GLU A 32 -8.67 8.22 5.79
CA GLU A 32 -9.40 8.18 7.04
C GLU A 32 -9.95 6.77 7.29
N ILE A 33 -9.67 6.19 8.45
CA ILE A 33 -10.26 4.91 8.88
C ILE A 33 -11.50 5.20 9.70
N LEU A 34 -12.66 4.92 9.12
CA LEU A 34 -13.97 5.23 9.70
C LEU A 34 -14.39 4.18 10.73
N SER A 35 -14.19 2.89 10.43
CA SER A 35 -14.53 1.80 11.35
C SER A 35 -13.71 0.55 11.12
N VAL A 36 -13.49 -0.23 12.17
CA VAL A 36 -12.82 -1.54 12.14
C VAL A 36 -13.60 -2.50 13.02
N TYR A 37 -14.22 -3.51 12.42
CA TYR A 37 -15.03 -4.50 13.10
C TYR A 37 -14.51 -5.91 12.84
N GLY A 38 -14.23 -6.66 13.91
CA GLY A 38 -14.01 -8.10 13.83
C GLY A 38 -15.36 -8.83 13.77
N THR A 39 -15.44 -9.87 12.95
CA THR A 39 -16.61 -10.75 12.85
C THR A 39 -16.39 -12.05 13.61
N VAL A 40 -17.46 -12.77 13.92
CA VAL A 40 -17.40 -14.09 14.57
C VAL A 40 -16.72 -15.16 13.70
N THR A 41 -16.58 -14.92 12.39
CA THR A 41 -15.90 -15.83 11.46
C THR A 41 -14.40 -15.57 11.38
N GLY A 42 -13.87 -14.65 12.19
CA GLY A 42 -12.45 -14.31 12.22
C GLY A 42 -12.03 -13.40 11.06
N THR A 43 -12.97 -12.69 10.44
CA THR A 43 -12.67 -11.65 9.45
C THR A 43 -12.72 -10.26 10.09
N THR A 44 -12.08 -9.29 9.44
CA THR A 44 -12.15 -7.88 9.81
C THR A 44 -12.74 -7.08 8.66
N GLU A 45 -13.79 -6.34 8.96
CA GLU A 45 -14.35 -5.32 8.08
C GLU A 45 -13.74 -3.96 8.41
N ILE A 46 -13.12 -3.34 7.41
CA ILE A 46 -12.48 -2.03 7.52
C ILE A 46 -13.25 -1.09 6.60
N THR A 47 -13.88 -0.07 7.17
CA THR A 47 -14.48 1.03 6.40
C THR A 47 -13.52 2.20 6.42
N TYR A 48 -13.22 2.73 5.24
CA TYR A 48 -12.24 3.79 5.08
C TYR A 48 -12.63 4.75 3.96
N GLN A 49 -12.05 5.94 4.01
CA GLN A 49 -12.25 7.00 3.04
C GLN A 49 -10.89 7.58 2.63
N PRO A 50 -10.37 7.23 1.45
CA PRO A 50 -9.23 7.91 0.87
C PRO A 50 -9.57 9.38 0.57
N MET A 51 -8.58 10.26 0.62
CA MET A 51 -8.72 11.62 0.12
C MET A 51 -9.06 11.57 -1.37
N LEU A 52 -10.04 12.38 -1.77
CA LEU A 52 -10.46 12.52 -3.15
C LEU A 52 -9.28 12.95 -4.04
N ASP A 53 -9.14 12.27 -5.18
CA ASP A 53 -8.10 12.51 -6.15
C ASP A 53 -8.68 12.36 -7.56
N SER A 54 -8.43 13.34 -8.42
CA SER A 54 -8.94 13.33 -9.81
C SER A 54 -8.14 12.41 -10.73
N MET A 55 -6.98 11.93 -10.30
CA MET A 55 -6.08 11.11 -11.10
C MET A 55 -5.96 9.67 -10.58
N TYR A 56 -6.45 9.39 -9.36
CA TYR A 56 -6.28 8.10 -8.70
C TYR A 56 -7.55 7.61 -8.01
N TYR A 57 -7.66 6.29 -7.84
CA TYR A 57 -8.72 5.62 -7.08
C TYR A 57 -8.15 4.43 -6.30
N CYS A 58 -8.91 3.94 -5.31
CA CYS A 58 -8.54 2.77 -4.51
C CYS A 58 -9.33 1.52 -4.98
N PRO A 59 -8.72 0.60 -5.75
CA PRO A 59 -9.38 -0.65 -6.14
C PRO A 59 -9.48 -1.68 -5.01
N GLY A 60 -8.70 -1.54 -3.94
CA GLY A 60 -8.52 -2.59 -2.95
C GLY A 60 -7.19 -2.53 -2.23
N ALA A 61 -6.77 -3.68 -1.72
CA ALA A 61 -5.53 -3.83 -0.97
C ALA A 61 -4.71 -5.03 -1.42
N ASN A 62 -3.40 -4.92 -1.22
CA ASN A 62 -2.49 -6.06 -1.23
C ASN A 62 -2.29 -6.56 0.20
N VAL A 63 -2.16 -7.86 0.37
CA VAL A 63 -2.02 -8.52 1.67
C VAL A 63 -0.73 -9.33 1.68
N ARG A 64 0.16 -9.02 2.61
CA ARG A 64 1.37 -9.79 2.88
C ARG A 64 1.31 -10.38 4.27
N HIS A 65 1.91 -11.55 4.44
CA HIS A 65 2.03 -12.19 5.75
C HIS A 65 3.43 -11.95 6.29
N GLU A 66 3.52 -11.45 7.51
CA GLU A 66 4.78 -11.24 8.23
C GLU A 66 4.63 -11.71 9.67
N GLY A 67 5.19 -12.89 9.95
CA GLY A 67 4.96 -13.59 11.21
C GLY A 67 3.47 -13.91 11.41
N GLU A 68 2.93 -13.55 12.57
CA GLU A 68 1.51 -13.76 12.90
C GLU A 68 0.58 -12.64 12.42
N ARG A 69 1.13 -11.64 11.70
CA ARG A 69 0.39 -10.44 11.29
C ARG A 69 0.21 -10.38 9.77
N GLN A 70 -0.91 -9.82 9.36
CA GLN A 70 -1.19 -9.46 7.98
C GLN A 70 -0.91 -7.97 7.76
N LYS A 71 0.03 -7.70 6.86
CA LYS A 71 0.35 -6.37 6.35
C LYS A 71 -0.60 -6.05 5.20
N VAL A 72 -1.51 -5.11 5.40
CA VAL A 72 -2.54 -4.72 4.43
C VAL A 72 -2.21 -3.33 3.89
N SER A 73 -1.92 -3.24 2.59
CA SER A 73 -1.58 -1.99 1.92
C SER A 73 -2.68 -1.61 0.94
N LEU A 74 -3.35 -0.48 1.18
CA LEU A 74 -4.31 0.08 0.22
C LEU A 74 -3.58 0.53 -1.05
N VAL A 75 -4.10 0.11 -2.20
CA VAL A 75 -3.49 0.40 -3.50
C VAL A 75 -4.03 1.73 -4.03
N ARG A 76 -3.13 2.66 -4.35
CA ARG A 76 -3.45 3.90 -5.07
C ARG A 76 -3.23 3.68 -6.57
N CYS A 77 -4.32 3.62 -7.34
CA CYS A 77 -4.29 3.28 -8.77
C CYS A 77 -4.67 4.46 -9.67
N LYS A 78 -3.95 4.67 -10.78
CA LYS A 78 -4.32 5.71 -11.75
C LYS A 78 -5.67 5.41 -12.39
N ILE A 79 -6.53 6.42 -12.52
CA ILE A 79 -7.80 6.31 -13.26
C ILE A 79 -7.45 5.94 -14.71
N ASN A 80 -8.13 4.91 -15.25
CA ASN A 80 -7.88 4.23 -16.54
C ASN A 80 -6.81 3.13 -16.56
N ASN A 81 -6.14 2.86 -15.44
CA ASN A 81 -5.28 1.68 -15.32
C ASN A 81 -6.00 0.52 -14.65
N LYS A 82 -5.58 -0.71 -14.95
CA LYS A 82 -5.91 -1.88 -14.15
C LYS A 82 -4.78 -2.11 -13.15
N CYS A 83 -5.08 -1.99 -11.86
CA CYS A 83 -4.13 -2.35 -10.81
C CYS A 83 -4.57 -3.65 -10.14
N PRO A 84 -3.75 -4.71 -10.18
CA PRO A 84 -4.07 -5.94 -9.47
C PRO A 84 -4.06 -5.68 -7.95
N VAL A 85 -5.00 -6.34 -7.26
CA VAL A 85 -5.14 -6.34 -5.80
C VAL A 85 -5.48 -7.75 -5.33
N ASP A 86 -5.03 -8.10 -4.13
CA ASP A 86 -5.36 -9.39 -3.50
C ASP A 86 -6.79 -9.38 -2.94
N VAL A 87 -7.22 -8.24 -2.41
CA VAL A 87 -8.57 -8.04 -1.86
C VAL A 87 -9.19 -6.82 -2.53
N ILE A 88 -10.34 -7.02 -3.18
CA ILE A 88 -11.09 -5.96 -3.84
C ILE A 88 -11.89 -5.17 -2.80
N ALA A 89 -11.86 -3.83 -2.90
CA ALA A 89 -12.69 -2.98 -2.07
C ALA A 89 -14.11 -2.86 -2.64
N GLU A 90 -15.10 -2.89 -1.75
CA GLU A 90 -16.50 -2.64 -2.08
C GLU A 90 -16.81 -1.16 -1.84
N LYS A 91 -17.45 -0.50 -2.81
CA LYS A 91 -17.90 0.89 -2.65
C LYS A 91 -19.20 0.92 -1.85
N LEU A 92 -19.21 1.61 -0.71
CA LEU A 92 -20.42 1.75 0.13
C LEU A 92 -21.23 2.99 -0.20
N ALA A 93 -20.55 4.13 -0.35
CA ALA A 93 -21.17 5.43 -0.61
C ALA A 93 -20.26 6.28 -1.50
N GLN A 94 -20.58 7.56 -1.67
CA GLN A 94 -19.64 8.51 -2.26
C GLN A 94 -18.39 8.57 -1.36
N ASP A 95 -17.26 8.14 -1.92
CA ASP A 95 -15.91 8.16 -1.34
C ASP A 95 -15.65 7.25 -0.13
N GLN A 96 -16.63 6.43 0.27
CA GLN A 96 -16.47 5.42 1.32
C GLN A 96 -16.35 4.02 0.75
N TRP A 97 -15.38 3.27 1.26
CA TRP A 97 -15.00 1.95 0.80
C TRP A 97 -14.93 0.98 1.97
N LYS A 98 -15.23 -0.29 1.68
CA LYS A 98 -15.14 -1.40 2.62
C LYS A 98 -14.13 -2.43 2.13
N LEU A 99 -13.29 -2.90 3.03
CA LEU A 99 -12.37 -4.02 2.81
C LEU A 99 -12.69 -5.12 3.82
N VAL A 100 -12.73 -6.37 3.36
CA VAL A 100 -12.93 -7.53 4.24
C VAL A 100 -11.66 -8.38 4.21
N ILE A 101 -10.97 -8.45 5.35
CA ILE A 101 -9.72 -9.20 5.51
C ILE A 101 -9.97 -10.47 6.31
N SER A 102 -9.47 -11.60 5.85
CA SER A 102 -9.57 -12.90 6.56
C SER A 102 -8.55 -13.01 7.69
N SER A 103 -8.63 -12.09 8.64
CA SER A 103 -7.85 -12.08 9.89
C SER A 103 -8.57 -11.24 10.94
N ALA A 104 -8.28 -11.49 12.22
CA ALA A 104 -8.79 -10.68 13.33
C ALA A 104 -8.14 -9.28 13.35
N PRO A 105 -8.81 -8.24 13.87
CA PRO A 105 -8.31 -6.86 13.76
C PRO A 105 -6.93 -6.66 14.39
N ASP A 106 -6.71 -7.27 15.56
CA ASP A 106 -5.47 -7.20 16.31
C ASP A 106 -4.27 -7.84 15.59
N LYS A 107 -4.52 -8.67 14.57
CA LYS A 107 -3.52 -9.30 13.70
C LYS A 107 -3.30 -8.58 12.37
N ILE A 108 -3.87 -7.39 12.18
CA ILE A 108 -3.71 -6.61 10.95
C ILE A 108 -2.90 -5.35 11.22
N ASP A 109 -1.94 -5.07 10.35
CA ASP A 109 -1.31 -3.76 10.24
C ASP A 109 -1.71 -3.12 8.91
N LEU A 110 -2.27 -1.91 8.97
CA LEU A 110 -2.41 -1.10 7.78
C LEU A 110 -1.07 -0.43 7.47
N VAL A 111 -0.55 -0.72 6.28
CA VAL A 111 0.74 -0.21 5.82
C VAL A 111 0.51 0.95 4.88
N PHE A 112 1.15 2.07 5.18
CA PHE A 112 1.20 3.27 4.37
C PHE A 112 2.64 3.54 3.91
N SER A 113 2.78 4.43 2.93
CA SER A 113 4.10 4.82 2.42
C SER A 113 4.97 5.55 3.45
N ASP A 114 4.35 6.16 4.46
CA ASP A 114 4.95 6.88 5.58
C ASP A 114 4.92 6.07 6.90
N GLY A 115 4.68 4.76 6.82
CA GLY A 115 4.78 3.82 7.93
C GLY A 115 3.50 3.03 8.18
N GLU A 116 3.38 2.41 9.35
CA GLU A 116 2.31 1.45 9.63
C GLU A 116 1.45 1.87 10.82
N ILE A 117 0.21 1.38 10.87
CA ILE A 117 -0.62 1.42 12.07
C ILE A 117 -1.16 0.02 12.35
N GLN A 118 -1.08 -0.39 13.61
CA GLN A 118 -1.77 -1.60 14.07
C GLN A 118 -3.25 -1.31 14.18
N LEU A 119 -4.07 -2.19 13.60
CA LEU A 119 -5.50 -2.14 13.83
C LEU A 119 -5.82 -2.67 15.23
N LEU A 120 -6.70 -1.95 15.90
CA LEU A 120 -7.28 -2.35 17.18
C LEU A 120 -8.77 -2.60 16.97
N PRO A 121 -9.35 -3.63 17.62
CA PRO A 121 -10.79 -3.81 17.61
C PRO A 121 -11.45 -2.55 18.20
N ARG A 122 -12.35 -1.89 17.46
CA ARG A 122 -13.26 -0.92 18.05
C ARG A 122 -14.56 -1.64 18.37
N ASN A 123 -14.81 -1.86 19.66
CA ASN A 123 -16.09 -2.40 20.12
C ASN A 123 -17.20 -1.41 19.73
N LYS A 124 -18.31 -1.96 19.22
CA LYS A 124 -19.53 -1.22 18.90
C LYS A 124 -20.16 -0.64 20.17
#